data_AF-A0A9E2HJ55-F1
#
_entry.id   AF-A0A9E2HJ55-F1
#
_cell.length_a   1.000
_cell.length_b   1.000
_cell.length_c   1.000
_cell.angle_alpha   90.00
_cell.angle_beta   90.00
_cell.angle_gamma   90.00
#
_symmetry.space_group_name_H-M   'P 1'
#
loop_
_entity.id
_entity.type
_entity.pdbx_description
1 polymer ?
#
loop_
_entity_poly.entity_id
_entity_poly.type
_entity_poly.pdbx_seq_one_letter_code
_entity_poly.pdbx_strand_id
1 'polypeptide(L)' 'MADPHHASDTYVRGSQEIREQESTFDAFMGLSKWGSLIIAVLLVFLTLWFQPGGSLMTAFITAVVLSVAGFFFLKSGKKH' A
#
# COMPACT_ATOMS: atom_id res chain seq x y z
N MET A 1 35.23 16.35 23.42
CA MET A 1 35.94 15.16 23.93
C MET A 1 34.87 14.16 24.32
N ALA A 2 34.71 13.08 23.56
CA ALA A 2 33.74 12.03 23.87
C ALA A 2 34.41 11.05 24.85
N ASP A 3 33.78 10.84 25.99
CA ASP A 3 34.25 9.94 27.05
C ASP A 3 34.07 8.47 26.61
N PRO A 4 35.13 7.64 26.60
CA PRO A 4 35.09 6.28 26.06
C PRO A 4 34.62 5.20 27.06
N HIS A 5 33.89 5.53 28.11
CA HIS A 5 33.54 4.57 29.17
C HIS A 5 32.01 4.29 29.25
N HIS A 6 31.65 2.99 29.17
CA HIS A 6 30.35 2.36 29.48
C HIS A 6 29.32 2.05 28.38
N ALA A 7 29.70 1.97 27.09
CA ALA A 7 28.73 1.64 26.03
C ALA A 7 28.42 0.14 25.83
N SER A 8 29.17 -0.79 26.46
CA SER A 8 29.10 -2.22 26.10
C SER A 8 28.11 -3.07 26.91
N ASP A 9 27.75 -2.68 28.13
CA ASP A 9 27.12 -3.63 29.08
C ASP A 9 25.60 -3.40 29.29
N THR A 10 25.06 -2.26 28.82
CA THR A 10 23.61 -1.93 28.96
C THR A 10 22.80 -2.30 27.72
N TYR A 11 23.46 -2.58 26.58
CA TYR A 11 22.76 -2.99 25.37
C TYR A 11 22.26 -4.43 25.49
N VAL A 12 20.94 -4.61 25.43
CA VAL A 12 20.31 -5.94 25.34
C VAL A 12 19.78 -6.11 23.92
N ARG A 13 20.30 -7.11 23.21
CA ARG A 13 19.88 -7.39 21.83
C ARG A 13 18.39 -7.72 21.79
N GLY A 14 17.65 -7.02 20.93
CA GLY A 14 16.21 -7.26 20.71
C GLY A 14 15.28 -6.71 21.79
N SER A 15 15.81 -6.01 22.80
CA SER A 15 14.97 -5.32 23.80
C SER A 15 14.52 -3.93 23.36
N GLN A 16 14.90 -3.49 22.16
CA GLN A 16 14.50 -2.20 21.63
C GLN A 16 13.00 -2.22 21.35
N GLU A 17 12.29 -1.18 21.79
CA GLU A 17 10.89 -0.96 21.42
C GLU A 17 10.78 -0.69 19.91
N ILE A 18 9.79 -1.30 19.26
CA ILE A 18 9.61 -1.26 17.80
C ILE A 18 8.24 -0.72 17.34
N ARG A 19 7.49 -0.04 18.23
CA ARG A 19 6.10 0.33 17.94
C ARG A 19 6.00 1.31 16.78
N GLU A 20 6.95 2.22 16.68
CA GLU A 20 6.99 3.19 15.57
C GLU A 20 7.32 2.51 14.22
N GLN A 21 8.18 1.49 14.24
CA GLN A 21 8.52 0.69 13.06
C GLN A 21 7.33 -0.16 12.62
N GLU A 22 6.59 -0.75 13.56
CA GLU A 22 5.35 -1.49 13.30
C GLU A 22 4.29 -0.57 12.67
N SER A 23 4.04 0.60 13.26
CA SER A 23 3.13 1.61 12.72
C SER A 23 3.52 2.05 11.30
N THR A 24 4.81 2.27 11.06
CA THR A 24 5.32 2.62 9.73
C THR A 24 5.11 1.49 8.72
N PHE A 25 5.31 0.24 9.13
CA PHE A 25 5.09 -0.91 8.29
C PHE A 25 3.61 -1.09 7.94
N ASP A 26 2.71 -0.91 8.90
CA ASP A 26 1.26 -0.96 8.67
C ASP A 26 0.82 0.11 7.67
N ALA A 27 1.35 1.33 7.81
CA ALA A 27 1.09 2.42 6.86
C ALA A 27 1.59 2.05 5.45
N PHE A 28 2.82 1.54 5.32
CA PHE A 28 3.38 1.10 4.04
C PHE A 28 2.55 -0.01 3.39
N MET A 29 2.11 -1.00 4.18
CA MET A 29 1.29 -2.10 3.69
C MET A 29 -0.10 -1.61 3.26
N GLY A 30 -0.69 -0.68 4.00
CA GLY A 30 -1.94 -0.01 3.61
C GLY A 30 -1.78 0.71 2.27
N LEU A 31 -0.76 1.56 2.15
CA LEU A 31 -0.47 2.32 0.93
C LEU A 31 -0.21 1.39 -0.27
N SER A 32 0.54 0.32 -0.08
CA SER A 32 0.85 -0.63 -1.17
C SER A 32 -0.41 -1.35 -1.66
N LYS A 33 -1.26 -1.84 -0.74
CA LYS A 33 -2.50 -2.55 -1.09
C LYS A 33 -3.50 -1.64 -1.80
N TRP A 34 -3.78 -0.48 -1.23
CA TRP A 34 -4.78 0.43 -1.80
C TRP A 34 -4.23 1.20 -3.01
N GLY A 35 -2.96 1.61 -2.97
CA GLY A 35 -2.30 2.32 -4.06
C GLY A 35 -2.18 1.49 -5.32
N SER A 36 -1.83 0.19 -5.21
CA SER A 36 -1.77 -0.69 -6.38
C SER A 36 -3.13 -0.85 -7.08
N LEU A 37 -4.23 -0.95 -6.31
CA LEU A 37 -5.58 -0.98 -6.88
C LEU A 37 -5.91 0.33 -7.62
N ILE A 38 -5.62 1.48 -7.02
CA ILE A 38 -5.87 2.80 -7.63
C ILE A 38 -5.11 2.92 -8.96
N ILE A 39 -3.84 2.53 -8.99
CA ILE A 39 -3.02 2.57 -10.20
C ILE A 39 -3.60 1.64 -11.27
N ALA A 40 -3.96 0.40 -10.92
CA ALA A 40 -4.54 -0.54 -11.86
C ALA A 40 -5.85 -0.02 -12.48
N VAL A 41 -6.76 0.52 -11.67
CA VAL A 41 -8.02 1.13 -12.12
C VAL A 41 -7.75 2.31 -13.05
N LEU A 42 -6.83 3.19 -12.68
CA LEU A 42 -6.50 4.37 -13.47
C LEU A 42 -5.91 3.99 -14.83
N LEU A 43 -5.00 3.01 -14.87
CA LEU A 43 -4.43 2.51 -16.12
C LEU A 43 -5.51 1.94 -17.02
N VAL A 44 -6.38 1.06 -16.51
CA VAL A 44 -7.49 0.49 -17.31
C VAL A 44 -8.42 1.58 -17.84
N PHE A 45 -8.77 2.55 -17.00
CA PHE A 45 -9.61 3.68 -17.39
C PHE A 45 -8.98 4.49 -18.55
N LEU A 46 -7.73 4.93 -18.37
CA LEU A 46 -7.05 5.75 -19.37
C LEU A 46 -6.81 4.96 -20.66
N THR A 47 -6.46 3.67 -20.57
CA THR A 47 -6.28 2.82 -21.75
C THR A 47 -7.57 2.67 -22.53
N LEU A 48 -8.71 2.36 -21.89
CA LEU A 48 -9.99 2.18 -22.58
C LEU A 48 -10.56 3.49 -23.14
N TRP A 49 -10.26 4.61 -22.51
CA TRP A 49 -10.69 5.91 -22.99
C TRP A 49 -9.87 6.34 -24.22
N PHE A 50 -8.54 6.32 -24.14
CA PHE A 50 -7.69 6.94 -25.15
C PHE A 50 -7.27 6.02 -26.31
N GLN A 51 -7.54 4.72 -26.26
CA GLN A 51 -7.28 3.81 -27.38
C GLN A 51 -8.17 4.16 -28.61
N PRO A 52 -7.74 3.88 -29.85
CA PRO A 52 -8.53 4.20 -31.05
C PRO A 52 -9.93 3.59 -31.05
N GLY A 53 -10.97 4.42 -31.15
CA GLY A 53 -12.37 3.98 -31.01
C GLY A 53 -12.80 3.75 -29.54
N GLY A 54 -12.02 4.25 -28.59
CA GLY A 54 -12.33 4.25 -27.16
C GLY A 54 -13.56 5.08 -26.82
N SER A 55 -14.15 4.76 -25.66
CA SER A 55 -15.36 5.41 -25.16
C SER A 55 -15.19 5.73 -23.69
N LEU A 56 -15.39 7.00 -23.33
CA LEU A 56 -15.36 7.45 -21.94
C LEU A 56 -16.38 6.67 -21.08
N MET A 57 -17.57 6.38 -21.61
CA MET A 57 -18.60 5.65 -20.88
C MET A 57 -18.16 4.21 -20.59
N THR A 58 -17.64 3.50 -21.60
CA THR A 58 -17.15 2.12 -21.42
C THR A 58 -15.97 2.07 -20.45
N ALA A 59 -15.04 3.02 -20.58
CA ALA A 59 -13.91 3.15 -19.68
C ALA A 59 -14.36 3.40 -18.23
N PHE A 60 -15.29 4.32 -18.02
CA PHE A 60 -15.81 4.67 -16.70
C PHE A 60 -16.53 3.50 -16.02
N ILE A 61 -17.44 2.84 -16.74
CA ILE A 61 -18.15 1.66 -16.21
C ILE A 61 -17.16 0.57 -15.82
N THR A 62 -16.19 0.28 -16.69
CA THR A 62 -15.16 -0.74 -16.42
C THR A 62 -14.33 -0.37 -15.19
N ALA A 63 -13.92 0.89 -15.06
CA ALA A 63 -13.17 1.39 -13.92
C ALA A 63 -13.96 1.27 -12.61
N VAL A 64 -15.27 1.59 -12.63
CA VAL A 64 -16.15 1.43 -11.45
C VAL A 64 -16.28 -0.04 -11.06
N VAL A 65 -16.56 -0.93 -12.01
CA VAL A 65 -16.67 -2.37 -11.72
C VAL A 65 -15.38 -2.92 -11.14
N LEU A 66 -14.23 -2.59 -11.75
CA LEU A 66 -12.92 -3.03 -11.26
C LEU A 66 -12.60 -2.47 -9.87
N SER A 67 -12.93 -1.20 -9.61
CA SER A 67 -12.75 -0.57 -8.31
C SER A 67 -13.56 -1.27 -7.22
N VAL A 68 -14.84 -1.53 -7.48
CA VAL A 68 -15.75 -2.20 -6.53
C VAL A 68 -15.29 -3.63 -6.28
N ALA A 69 -14.99 -4.39 -7.33
CA ALA A 69 -14.50 -5.76 -7.22
C ALA A 69 -13.17 -5.81 -6.43
N GLY A 70 -12.22 -4.94 -6.78
CA GLY A 70 -10.94 -4.83 -6.09
C GLY A 70 -11.07 -4.43 -4.62
N PHE A 71 -11.98 -3.50 -4.30
CA PHE A 71 -12.25 -3.10 -2.92
C PHE A 71 -12.72 -4.29 -2.06
N PHE A 72 -13.69 -5.07 -2.55
CA PHE A 72 -14.18 -6.24 -1.81
C PHE A 72 -13.12 -7.34 -1.73
N PHE A 73 -12.35 -7.55 -2.79
CA PHE A 73 -11.24 -8.51 -2.79
C PHE A 73 -10.18 -8.17 -1.73
N LEU A 74 -9.74 -6.91 -1.66
CA LEU A 74 -8.76 -6.47 -0.66
C LEU A 74 -9.32 -6.52 0.77
N LYS A 75 -10.61 -6.22 0.95
CA LYS A 75 -11.27 -6.28 2.26
C LYS A 75 -11.49 -7.72 2.75
N SER A 76 -11.61 -8.69 1.85
CA SER A 76 -11.83 -10.10 2.17
C SER A 76 -10.55 -10.86 2.58
N GLY A 77 -9.37 -10.23 2.53
CA GLY A 77 -8.13 -10.86 2.98
C GLY A 77 -8.21 -11.29 4.45
N LYS A 78 -7.76 -12.50 4.76
CA LYS A 78 -7.67 -13.01 6.14
C LYS A 78 -6.90 -11.98 6.99
N LYS A 79 -7.51 -11.55 8.10
CA LYS A 79 -6.78 -10.87 9.17
C LYS A 79 -5.84 -11.92 9.77
N HIS A 80 -4.54 -11.73 9.57
CA HIS A 80 -3.51 -12.49 10.27
C HIS A 80 -3.37 -11.97 11.69
#